data_AF-A0AAE9L4X5-F1
#
_entry.id   AF-A0AAE9L4X5-F1
#
_cell.length_a   1.000
_cell.length_b   1.000
_cell.length_c   1.000
_cell.angle_alpha   90.00
_cell.angle_beta   90.00
_cell.angle_gamma   90.00
#
_symmetry.space_group_name_H-M   'P 1'
#
loop_
_entity.id
_entity.type
_entity.pdbx_description
1 polymer ?
#
loop_
_entity_poly.entity_id
_entity_poly.type
_entity_poly.pdbx_seq_one_letter_code
_entity_poly.pdbx_strand_id
1 'polypeptide(L)'
;MKRNTRQCVHLLIAGLQREGPLRRDALADASGLSAEETTRALKAARQMSVIDHVPYGPGTLPAAVYYQLTGRELPPARKSTRVPPAPDNRFQPLLDAWWNSDELDRV
;
A
#
# COMPACT_ATOMS: atom_id res chain seq x y z
N MET A 1 -9.69 -13.63 -7.26
CA MET A 1 -8.26 -13.46 -6.93
C MET A 1 -8.00 -11.99 -6.59
N LYS A 2 -7.32 -11.67 -5.48
CA LYS A 2 -7.02 -10.27 -5.12
C LYS A 2 -5.88 -9.74 -6.01
N ARG A 3 -6.07 -8.60 -6.68
CA ARG A 3 -5.03 -7.99 -7.53
C ARG A 3 -3.87 -7.50 -6.68
N ASN A 4 -2.66 -7.52 -7.25
CA ASN A 4 -1.46 -7.00 -6.62
C ASN A 4 -1.54 -5.47 -6.48
N THR A 5 -1.09 -4.90 -5.35
CA THR A 5 -1.14 -3.45 -5.11
C THR A 5 -0.45 -2.64 -6.21
N ARG A 6 0.68 -3.11 -6.74
CA ARG A 6 1.39 -2.42 -7.82
C ARG A 6 0.59 -2.38 -9.12
N GLN A 7 -0.11 -3.48 -9.43
CA GLN A 7 -1.02 -3.54 -10.57
C GLN A 7 -2.19 -2.56 -10.40
N CYS A 8 -2.77 -2.49 -9.20
CA CYS A 8 -3.80 -1.50 -8.90
C CYS A 8 -3.27 -0.06 -9.07
N VAL A 9 -2.03 0.22 -8.64
CA VAL A 9 -1.41 1.55 -8.84
C VAL A 9 -1.23 1.88 -10.32
N HIS A 10 -0.82 0.94 -11.16
CA HIS A 10 -0.70 1.17 -12.60
C HIS A 10 -2.06 1.51 -13.26
N LEU A 11 -3.12 0.79 -12.92
CA LEU A 11 -4.48 1.07 -13.42
C LEU A 11 -4.94 2.47 -12.98
N LEU A 12 -4.62 2.84 -11.74
CA LEU A 12 -4.99 4.13 -11.15
C LEU A 12 -4.24 5.29 -11.82
N ILE A 13 -2.96 5.11 -12.15
CA ILE A 13 -2.18 6.07 -12.95
C ILE A 13 -2.77 6.21 -14.36
N ALA A 14 -3.09 5.10 -15.02
CA ALA A 14 -3.69 5.14 -16.36
C ALA A 14 -5.05 5.86 -16.36
N GLY A 15 -5.87 5.65 -15.33
CA GLY A 15 -7.13 6.37 -15.15
C GLY A 15 -6.93 7.88 -15.01
N LEU A 16 -5.97 8.31 -14.19
CA LEU A 16 -5.64 9.74 -14.02
C LEU A 16 -4.98 10.36 -15.26
N GLN A 17 -4.22 9.60 -16.04
CA GLN A 17 -3.64 10.09 -17.31
C GLN A 17 -4.73 10.37 -18.35
N ARG A 18 -5.79 9.56 -18.37
CA ARG A 18 -6.91 9.71 -19.32
C ARG A 18 -7.87 10.82 -18.93
N GLU A 19 -8.28 10.85 -17.67
CA GLU A 19 -9.39 11.71 -17.20
C GLU A 19 -8.91 13.00 -16.52
N GLY A 20 -7.63 13.09 -16.13
CA GLY A 20 -7.11 14.18 -15.33
C GLY A 20 -7.41 14.02 -13.83
N PRO A 21 -7.44 15.13 -13.06
CA PRO A 21 -7.67 15.08 -11.62
C PRO A 21 -9.06 14.57 -11.26
N LEU A 22 -9.13 13.48 -10.48
CA LEU A 22 -10.40 12.83 -10.12
C LEU A 22 -10.57 12.66 -8.61
N ARG A 23 -11.84 12.62 -8.17
CA ARG A 23 -12.20 12.18 -6.81
C ARG A 23 -12.02 10.66 -6.69
N ARG A 24 -11.86 10.17 -5.46
CA ARG A 24 -11.66 8.74 -5.18
C ARG A 24 -12.70 7.84 -5.86
N ASP A 25 -13.97 8.19 -5.77
CA ASP A 25 -15.05 7.32 -6.23
C ASP A 25 -15.07 7.25 -7.77
N ALA A 26 -15.01 8.39 -8.45
CA ALA A 26 -14.87 8.46 -9.91
C ALA A 26 -13.58 7.77 -10.41
N LEU A 27 -12.51 7.82 -9.62
CA LEU A 27 -11.25 7.17 -9.94
C LEU A 27 -11.33 5.64 -9.79
N ALA A 28 -12.11 5.14 -8.83
CA ALA A 28 -12.38 3.71 -8.69
C ALA A 28 -13.11 3.19 -9.94
N ASP A 29 -14.12 3.93 -10.41
CA ASP A 29 -14.88 3.61 -11.61
C ASP A 29 -13.99 3.67 -12.86
N ALA A 30 -13.22 4.75 -13.04
CA ALA A 30 -12.33 4.93 -14.17
C ALA A 30 -11.23 3.86 -14.26
N SER A 31 -10.79 3.33 -13.11
CA SER A 31 -9.74 2.33 -13.00
C SER A 31 -10.26 0.88 -12.91
N GLY A 32 -11.58 0.67 -12.82
CA GLY A 32 -12.19 -0.66 -12.63
C GLY A 32 -11.76 -1.35 -11.33
N LEU A 33 -11.49 -0.57 -10.28
CA LEU A 33 -10.99 -1.03 -8.98
C LEU A 33 -12.12 -1.04 -7.94
N SER A 34 -12.10 -2.01 -7.02
CA SER A 34 -12.98 -1.97 -5.86
C SER A 34 -12.58 -0.87 -4.89
N ALA A 35 -13.47 -0.46 -3.98
CA ALA A 35 -13.18 0.58 -2.98
C ALA A 35 -11.94 0.25 -2.12
N GLU A 36 -11.76 -1.02 -1.74
CA GLU A 36 -10.59 -1.49 -1.00
C GLU A 36 -9.30 -1.41 -1.84
N GLU A 37 -9.37 -1.86 -3.09
CA GLU A 37 -8.24 -1.83 -4.02
C GLU A 37 -7.79 -0.39 -4.30
N THR A 38 -8.75 0.51 -4.54
CA THR A 38 -8.52 1.94 -4.76
C THR A 38 -7.86 2.59 -3.55
N THR A 39 -8.38 2.34 -2.34
CA THR A 39 -7.80 2.93 -1.11
C THR A 39 -6.37 2.47 -0.88
N ARG A 40 -6.11 1.16 -1.06
CA ARG A 40 -4.77 0.59 -0.93
C ARG A 40 -3.81 1.13 -1.99
N ALA A 41 -4.27 1.22 -3.24
CA ALA A 41 -3.47 1.76 -4.35
C ALA A 41 -3.16 3.25 -4.15
N LEU A 42 -4.14 4.06 -3.73
CA LEU A 42 -3.93 5.48 -3.41
C LEU A 42 -2.92 5.67 -2.30
N LYS A 43 -3.01 4.89 -1.22
CA LYS A 43 -2.05 4.95 -0.10
C LYS A 43 -0.63 4.63 -0.59
N ALA A 44 -0.47 3.56 -1.38
CA ALA A 44 0.83 3.18 -1.93
C ALA A 44 1.37 4.24 -2.91
N ALA A 45 0.54 4.74 -3.82
CA ALA A 45 0.92 5.75 -4.80
C ALA A 45 1.36 7.07 -4.13
N ARG A 46 0.69 7.48 -3.05
CA ARG A 46 1.12 8.62 -2.22
C ARG A 46 2.45 8.38 -1.51
N GLN A 47 2.63 7.20 -0.91
CA GLN A 47 3.91 6.84 -0.28
C GLN A 47 5.07 6.89 -1.28
N MET A 48 4.80 6.58 -2.54
CA MET A 48 5.77 6.69 -3.65
C MET A 48 5.83 8.08 -4.29
N SER A 49 5.05 9.06 -3.79
CA SER A 49 4.94 10.43 -4.33
C SER A 49 4.52 10.51 -5.80
N VAL A 50 3.84 9.50 -6.33
CA VAL A 50 3.35 9.47 -7.72
C VAL A 50 2.04 10.26 -7.88
N ILE A 51 1.26 10.33 -6.80
CA ILE A 51 -0.04 11.01 -6.76
C ILE A 51 -0.06 11.94 -5.54
N ASP A 52 -0.68 13.10 -5.69
CA ASP A 52 -0.98 14.01 -4.59
C ASP A 52 -2.48 14.36 -4.52
N HIS A 53 -2.91 14.92 -3.39
CA HIS A 53 -4.19 15.63 -3.30
C HIS A 53 -4.05 17.06 -3.76
N VAL A 54 -5.10 17.53 -4.42
CA VAL A 54 -5.27 18.93 -4.72
C VAL A 54 -6.69 19.34 -4.29
N PRO A 55 -6.85 20.46 -3.58
CA PRO A 55 -8.16 21.09 -3.46
C PRO A 55 -8.55 21.59 -4.85
N TYR A 56 -9.54 20.95 -5.47
CA TYR A 56 -9.95 21.36 -6.81
C TYR A 56 -10.75 22.66 -6.74
N GLY A 57 -10.52 23.55 -7.72
CA GLY A 57 -10.92 24.96 -7.73
C GLY A 57 -12.43 25.26 -7.79
N PRO A 58 -12.78 26.54 -8.00
CA PRO A 58 -14.04 27.16 -7.54
C PRO A 58 -15.30 26.46 -8.07
N GLY A 59 -16.22 26.15 -7.16
CA GLY A 59 -17.48 25.45 -7.44
C GLY A 59 -17.53 24.00 -6.92
N THR A 60 -16.46 23.49 -6.33
CA THR A 60 -16.45 22.18 -5.66
C THR A 60 -16.97 22.26 -4.24
N LEU A 61 -17.54 21.14 -3.78
CA LEU A 61 -17.99 21.01 -2.40
C LEU A 61 -16.82 21.27 -1.44
N PRO A 62 -17.01 22.09 -0.39
CA PRO A 62 -15.98 22.28 0.62
C PRO A 62 -15.65 20.91 1.23
N ALA A 63 -14.36 20.53 1.18
CA ALA A 63 -13.80 19.21 1.52
C ALA A 63 -13.73 18.13 0.41
N ALA A 64 -14.09 18.43 -0.84
CA ALA A 64 -13.85 17.49 -1.94
C ALA A 64 -12.34 17.35 -2.25
N VAL A 65 -11.78 16.18 -1.98
CA VAL A 65 -10.37 15.84 -2.28
C VAL A 65 -10.27 15.22 -3.66
N TYR A 66 -9.43 15.81 -4.51
CA TYR A 66 -9.10 15.29 -5.83
C TYR A 66 -7.67 14.78 -5.84
N TYR A 67 -7.41 13.77 -6.67
CA TYR A 67 -6.11 13.14 -6.83
C TYR A 67 -5.55 13.52 -8.19
N GLN A 68 -4.29 13.94 -8.21
CA GLN A 68 -3.59 14.33 -9.43
C GLN A 68 -2.21 13.64 -9.49
N LEU A 69 -1.76 13.34 -10.71
CA LEU A 69 -0.41 12.85 -10.94
C LEU A 69 0.62 13.96 -10.72
N THR A 70 1.70 13.62 -10.02
CA THR A 70 2.80 14.56 -9.74
C THR A 70 3.80 14.68 -10.91
N GLY A 71 3.64 13.85 -11.95
CA GLY A 71 4.62 13.70 -13.04
C GLY A 71 5.80 12.80 -12.67
N ARG A 72 5.89 12.29 -11.44
CA ARG A 72 6.91 11.31 -11.06
C ARG A 72 6.57 9.93 -11.60
N GLU A 73 7.58 9.25 -12.13
CA GLU A 73 7.42 7.86 -12.54
C GLU A 73 7.30 6.93 -11.33
N LEU A 74 6.59 5.81 -11.54
CA LEU A 74 6.45 4.79 -10.52
C LEU A 74 7.82 4.13 -10.26
N PRO A 75 8.36 4.18 -9.02
CA PRO A 75 9.66 3.58 -8.73
C PRO A 75 9.68 2.09 -9.10
N PRO A 76 10.80 1.54 -9.59
CA PRO A 76 10.90 0.14 -9.96
C PRO A 76 10.58 -0.76 -8.77
N ALA A 77 10.05 -1.95 -9.05
CA ALA A 77 9.75 -2.91 -7.99
C ALA A 77 11.04 -3.30 -7.28
N ARG A 78 11.18 -2.88 -6.02
CA ARG A 78 12.32 -3.34 -5.20
C ARG A 78 12.12 -4.83 -4.95
N LYS A 79 12.95 -5.65 -5.60
CA LYS A 79 13.17 -7.02 -5.16
C LYS A 79 13.87 -6.90 -3.81
N SER A 80 13.18 -7.22 -2.72
CA SER A 80 13.82 -7.28 -1.41
C SER A 80 14.88 -8.37 -1.47
N THR A 81 16.15 -7.97 -1.61
CA THR A 81 17.30 -8.87 -1.47
C THR A 81 17.68 -9.08 -0.01
N ARG A 82 16.92 -8.49 0.93
CA ARG A 82 17.06 -8.74 2.36
C ARG A 82 16.59 -10.16 2.64
N VAL A 83 17.48 -11.12 2.40
CA VAL A 83 17.48 -12.38 3.12
C VAL A 83 17.69 -11.97 4.58
N PRO A 84 16.69 -12.11 5.47
CA PRO A 84 16.96 -11.89 6.88
C PRO A 84 18.12 -12.80 7.25
N PRO A 85 19.16 -12.30 7.95
CA PRO A 85 20.22 -13.17 8.43
C PRO A 85 19.56 -14.35 9.16
N ALA A 86 20.07 -15.56 8.94
CA ALA A 86 19.58 -16.74 9.64
C ALA A 86 19.43 -16.37 11.12
N PRO A 87 18.29 -16.69 11.76
CA PRO A 87 18.08 -16.31 13.14
C PRO A 87 19.26 -16.85 13.95
N ASP A 88 20.08 -15.95 14.51
CA ASP A 88 21.09 -16.39 15.46
C ASP A 88 20.36 -17.17 16.56
N ASN A 89 20.92 -18.30 16.99
CA ASN A 89 20.41 -19.13 18.09
C ASN A 89 20.37 -18.41 19.45
N ARG A 90 20.41 -17.07 19.48
CA ARG A 90 20.27 -16.21 20.66
C ARG A 90 18.96 -16.45 21.42
N PHE A 91 17.93 -16.94 20.73
CA PHE A 91 16.66 -17.31 21.35
C PHE A 91 16.61 -18.78 21.76
N GLN A 92 17.58 -19.61 21.38
CA GLN A 92 17.61 -21.03 21.74
C GLN A 92 17.55 -21.26 23.26
N PRO A 93 18.30 -20.52 24.11
CA PRO A 93 18.20 -20.69 25.55
C PRO A 93 16.81 -20.37 26.13
N LEU A 94 16.10 -19.40 25.53
CA LEU A 94 14.74 -19.04 25.96
C LEU A 94 13.71 -20.07 25.48
N LEU A 95 13.89 -20.63 24.28
CA LEU A 95 13.07 -21.70 23.74
C LEU A 95 13.26 -23.00 24.54
N ASP A 96 14.50 -23.33 24.91
CA ASP A 96 14.81 -24.49 25.75
C ASP A 96 14.22 -24.32 27.15
N ALA A 97 14.33 -23.14 27.76
CA ALA A 97 13.71 -22.86 29.06
C ALA A 97 12.18 -22.96 29.03
N TRP A 98 11.54 -22.50 27.95
CA TRP A 98 10.10 -22.59 27.75
C TRP A 98 9.63 -24.03 27.47
N TRP A 99 10.41 -24.80 26.71
CA TRP A 99 10.10 -26.20 26.44
C TRP A 99 10.22 -27.08 27.69
N ASN A 100 11.19 -26.78 28.55
CA ASN A 100 11.45 -27.53 29.78
C ASN A 100 10.66 -27.03 31.00
N SER A 101 9.90 -25.93 30.90
CA SER A 101 9.10 -25.42 32.03
C SER A 101 7.89 -26.28 32.38
N ASP A 102 7.45 -27.19 31.49
CA ASP A 102 6.32 -28.10 31.72
C ASP A 102 6.68 -29.30 32.64
N GLU A 103 7.98 -29.52 32.91
CA GLU A 103 8.44 -30.54 33.87
C GLU A 103 8.35 -30.09 35.34
N LEU A 104 8.19 -28.78 35.61
CA LEU A 104 8.17 -28.22 36.97
C LEU A 104 6.77 -28.19 37.62
N ASP A 105 5.69 -28.37 36.85
CA ASP A 105 4.30 -28.40 37.36
C ASP A 105 3.80 -29.82 37.71
N ARG A 106 4.69 -30.83 37.72
CA ARG A 106 4.38 -32.22 38.14
C ARG A 106 5.09 -32.61 39.44
N VAL A 107 4.86 -31.86 40.53
CA VAL A 107 5.14 -32.31 41.91
C VAL A 107 3.92 -32.13 42.78
#